data_AF-A0A9P8AQK4-F1
#
_entry.id   AF-A0A9P8AQK4-F1
#
_cell.length_a   1.000
_cell.length_b   1.000
_cell.length_c   1.000
_cell.angle_alpha   90.00
_cell.angle_beta   90.00
_cell.angle_gamma   90.00
#
_symmetry.space_group_name_H-M   'P 1'
#
loop_
_entity.id
_entity.type
_entity.pdbx_description
1 polymer ?
#
loop_
_entity_poly.entity_id
_entity_poly.type
_entity_poly.pdbx_seq_one_letter_code
_entity_poly.pdbx_strand_id
1 'polypeptide(L)'
;MPSTKLQTSQAREVVAIKELLAKTNKRVILYNKKGSKYVLNHLSKTLKRMKDMRYIGVSNKKILQVMVASFQSCKQNKYHGIYNASRLAKEGAEHNQDDMIDLEVDPKLKITSASLSKLMQSQAYKAFQERKNQNLPLSAKTNTNMKLASQGVNEYFSMQTTSTALWKSICHKDIDLNTRYFLWMTMHNAYRIGEKWPNFIPQYHSRAYCAHCNNSIENMEHILTECSTPGQNEVWEFTKNLLEQ
;
A
#
# COMPACT_ATOMS: atom_id res chain seq x y z
N MET A 1 5.15 14.39 11.89
CA MET A 1 5.40 13.19 12.73
C MET A 1 4.78 11.99 12.02
N PRO A 2 5.52 10.95 11.59
CA PRO A 2 4.93 9.86 10.83
C PRO A 2 4.23 8.87 11.78
N SER A 3 3.03 9.21 12.22
CA SER A 3 2.09 8.30 12.88
C SER A 3 1.67 7.24 11.86
N THR A 4 2.03 5.99 12.10
CA THR A 4 1.66 4.88 11.21
C THR A 4 0.54 4.11 11.92
N LYS A 5 -0.70 4.21 11.45
CA LYS A 5 -1.82 3.41 11.97
C LYS A 5 -1.41 1.93 11.97
N LEU A 6 -1.58 1.26 13.11
CA LEU A 6 -1.16 -0.13 13.30
C LEU A 6 -2.18 -1.09 12.67
N GLN A 7 -2.18 -1.16 11.34
CA GLN A 7 -3.24 -1.81 10.56
C GLN A 7 -3.15 -3.35 10.52
N THR A 8 -2.03 -3.96 10.94
CA THR A 8 -1.83 -5.43 10.81
C THR A 8 -1.61 -6.09 12.17
N SER A 9 -2.14 -7.31 12.33
CA SER A 9 -1.90 -8.15 13.50
C SER A 9 -0.40 -8.34 13.78
N GLN A 10 0.41 -8.51 12.73
CA GLN A 10 1.87 -8.61 12.83
C GLN A 10 2.52 -7.34 13.40
N ALA A 11 2.04 -6.15 13.00
CA ALA A 11 2.56 -4.90 13.54
C ALA A 11 2.23 -4.75 15.03
N ARG A 12 1.02 -5.15 15.45
CA ARG A 12 0.59 -5.17 16.86
C ARG A 12 1.49 -6.06 17.73
N GLU A 13 1.84 -7.24 17.23
CA GLU A 13 2.73 -8.16 17.95
C GLU A 13 4.14 -7.58 18.15
N VAL A 14 4.71 -6.95 17.11
CA VAL A 14 6.04 -6.32 17.19
C VAL A 14 6.03 -5.16 18.19
N VAL A 15 4.97 -4.34 18.19
CA VAL A 15 4.81 -3.22 19.13
C VAL A 15 4.65 -3.71 20.57
N ALA A 16 3.82 -4.73 20.81
CA ALA A 16 3.64 -5.30 22.14
C ALA A 16 4.97 -5.79 22.73
N ILE A 17 5.83 -6.39 21.91
CA ILE A 17 7.16 -6.83 22.33
C ILE A 17 8.08 -5.63 22.59
N LYS A 18 8.04 -4.59 21.74
CA LYS A 18 8.81 -3.35 21.96
C LYS A 18 8.42 -2.67 23.28
N GLU A 19 7.13 -2.55 23.57
CA GLU A 19 6.63 -1.94 24.81
C GLU A 19 6.97 -2.78 26.04
N LEU A 20 6.90 -4.11 25.92
CA LEU A 20 7.39 -5.01 26.96
C LEU A 20 8.86 -4.72 27.26
N LEU A 21 9.71 -4.66 26.23
CA LEU A 21 11.14 -4.37 26.36
C LEU A 21 11.42 -2.98 26.96
N ALA A 22 10.61 -1.97 26.62
CA ALA A 22 10.74 -0.63 27.18
C ALA A 22 10.38 -0.58 28.67
N LYS A 23 9.32 -1.28 29.09
CA LYS A 23 8.93 -1.38 30.50
C LYS A 23 9.89 -2.23 31.31
N THR A 24 10.54 -3.22 30.69
CA THR A 24 11.53 -4.07 31.34
C THR A 24 12.94 -3.55 31.12
N ASN A 25 13.50 -2.85 32.11
CA ASN A 25 14.90 -2.40 32.08
C ASN A 25 15.93 -3.55 32.29
N LYS A 26 15.58 -4.79 31.90
CA LYS A 26 16.28 -6.05 32.21
C LYS A 26 16.25 -6.95 30.96
N ARG A 27 17.23 -7.84 30.71
CA ARG A 27 17.14 -8.76 29.54
C ARG A 27 15.95 -9.68 29.73
N VAL A 28 15.14 -9.78 28.67
CA VAL A 28 13.96 -10.64 28.64
C VAL A 28 14.28 -11.87 27.80
N ILE A 29 14.23 -13.04 28.43
CA ILE A 29 14.15 -14.31 27.68
C ILE A 29 12.68 -14.51 27.31
N LEU A 30 12.35 -14.28 26.04
CA LEU A 30 10.99 -14.44 25.55
C LEU A 30 10.68 -15.94 25.38
N TYR A 31 10.08 -16.54 26.41
CA TYR A 31 9.53 -17.90 26.29
C TYR A 31 8.19 -17.84 25.55
N ASN A 32 8.21 -18.21 24.28
CA ASN A 32 7.08 -18.00 23.40
C ASN A 32 6.23 -19.27 23.24
N LYS A 33 5.38 -19.56 24.25
CA LYS A 33 4.56 -20.79 24.30
C LYS A 33 3.50 -20.87 23.18
N LYS A 34 3.09 -19.73 22.59
CA LYS A 34 2.18 -19.61 21.43
C LYS A 34 2.67 -18.50 20.49
N GLY A 35 3.87 -18.66 19.95
CA GLY A 35 4.55 -17.56 19.30
C GLY A 35 4.04 -17.08 17.97
N SER A 36 4.06 -15.74 17.82
CA SER A 36 4.11 -15.09 16.53
C SER A 36 5.28 -15.69 15.74
N LYS A 37 4.94 -16.60 14.82
CA LYS A 37 5.89 -17.17 13.85
C LYS A 37 6.60 -16.07 13.10
N TYR A 38 5.91 -14.94 12.85
CA TYR A 38 6.45 -13.77 12.20
C TYR A 38 7.64 -13.18 12.96
N VAL A 39 7.44 -12.79 14.23
CA VAL A 39 8.50 -12.14 15.02
C VAL A 39 9.66 -13.10 15.27
N LEU A 40 9.37 -14.36 15.61
CA LEU A 40 10.41 -15.36 15.85
C LEU A 40 11.25 -15.62 14.60
N ASN A 41 10.62 -15.75 13.43
CA ASN A 41 11.35 -15.96 12.18
C ASN A 41 12.24 -14.76 11.81
N HIS A 42 11.75 -13.54 12.08
CA HIS A 42 12.51 -12.32 11.89
C HIS A 42 13.72 -12.18 12.82
N LEU A 43 13.56 -12.53 14.10
CA LEU A 43 14.64 -12.48 15.08
C LEU A 43 15.66 -13.62 14.94
N SER A 44 15.21 -14.84 14.61
CA SER A 44 16.07 -16.03 14.60
C SER A 44 16.72 -16.30 13.25
N LYS A 45 15.94 -16.32 12.16
CA LYS A 45 16.42 -16.80 10.84
C LYS A 45 16.87 -15.68 9.92
N THR A 46 16.16 -14.55 9.94
CA THR A 46 16.36 -13.51 8.91
C THR A 46 17.02 -12.23 9.42
N LEU A 47 17.29 -12.10 10.72
CA LEU A 47 17.80 -10.88 11.34
C LEU A 47 19.09 -10.38 10.69
N LYS A 48 20.10 -11.24 10.57
CA LYS A 48 21.39 -10.90 9.97
C LYS A 48 21.22 -10.38 8.55
N ARG A 49 20.48 -11.13 7.73
CA ARG A 49 20.16 -10.76 6.34
C ARG A 49 19.43 -9.42 6.26
N MET A 50 18.43 -9.18 7.11
CA MET A 50 17.71 -7.91 7.12
C MET A 50 18.59 -6.73 7.52
N LYS A 51 19.48 -6.90 8.51
CA LYS A 51 20.44 -5.87 8.91
C LYS A 51 21.41 -5.55 7.77
N ASP A 52 22.01 -6.58 7.17
CA ASP A 52 22.93 -6.43 6.04
C ASP A 52 22.27 -5.72 4.85
N MET A 53 20.98 -5.90 4.65
CA MET A 53 20.22 -5.29 3.55
C MET A 53 19.45 -4.03 3.97
N ARG A 54 19.72 -3.45 5.15
CA ARG A 54 19.03 -2.26 5.68
C ARG A 54 17.48 -2.37 5.63
N TYR A 55 16.94 -3.59 5.80
CA TYR A 55 15.51 -3.87 5.79
C TYR A 55 14.78 -3.45 4.50
N ILE A 56 15.49 -3.40 3.36
CA ILE A 56 14.90 -3.12 2.04
C ILE A 56 13.82 -4.16 1.73
N GLY A 57 12.62 -3.71 1.34
CA GLY A 57 11.49 -4.58 0.99
C GLY A 57 10.86 -5.34 2.16
N VAL A 58 11.23 -5.03 3.41
CA VAL A 58 10.68 -5.70 4.60
C VAL A 58 9.44 -4.96 5.10
N SER A 59 8.32 -5.68 5.23
CA SER A 59 7.10 -5.17 5.86
C SER A 59 7.36 -4.73 7.30
N ASN A 60 6.70 -3.66 7.74
CA ASN A 60 6.87 -3.12 9.10
C ASN A 60 8.33 -2.75 9.46
N LYS A 61 9.19 -2.43 8.48
CA LYS A 61 10.63 -2.18 8.68
C LYS A 61 10.97 -1.23 9.83
N LYS A 62 10.23 -0.13 9.97
CA LYS A 62 10.47 0.87 11.03
C LYS A 62 10.24 0.28 12.42
N ILE A 63 9.12 -0.40 12.62
CA ILE A 63 8.74 -1.01 13.90
C ILE A 63 9.72 -2.14 14.26
N LEU A 64 10.11 -2.96 13.28
CA LEU A 64 11.12 -4.00 13.47
C LEU A 64 12.50 -3.44 13.85
N GLN A 65 12.92 -2.33 13.22
CA GLN A 65 14.18 -1.66 13.57
C GLN A 65 14.21 -1.19 15.02
N VAL A 66 13.12 -0.58 15.49
CA VAL A 66 12.96 -0.13 16.88
C VAL A 66 13.00 -1.30 17.84
N MET A 67 12.20 -2.34 17.59
CA MET A 67 12.18 -3.54 18.42
C MET A 67 13.58 -4.17 18.52
N VAL A 68 14.28 -4.34 17.39
CA VAL A 68 15.64 -4.92 17.37
C VAL A 68 16.64 -4.04 18.12
N ALA A 69 16.54 -2.72 18.00
CA ALA A 69 17.38 -1.81 18.78
C ALA A 69 17.11 -1.96 20.28
N SER A 70 15.84 -2.01 20.71
CA SER A 70 15.47 -2.25 22.11
C SER A 70 16.06 -3.56 22.64
N PHE A 71 16.06 -4.64 21.86
CA PHE A 71 16.73 -5.88 22.25
C PHE A 71 18.25 -5.73 22.43
N GLN A 72 18.91 -4.96 21.56
CA GLN A 72 20.36 -4.76 21.62
C GLN A 72 20.79 -3.88 22.82
N SER A 73 19.90 -3.03 23.31
CA SER A 73 20.15 -2.17 24.48
C SER A 73 20.14 -2.92 25.83
N CYS A 74 19.58 -4.14 25.91
CA CYS A 74 19.42 -4.87 27.17
C CYS A 74 20.72 -5.57 27.66
N LYS A 75 21.26 -5.16 28.82
CA LYS A 75 22.62 -5.55 29.27
C LYS A 75 22.80 -6.78 30.18
N GLN A 76 21.81 -7.39 30.88
CA GLN A 76 22.04 -8.60 31.74
C GLN A 76 20.86 -9.58 31.91
N ASN A 77 21.16 -10.91 32.04
CA ASN A 77 20.26 -12.09 31.89
C ASN A 77 19.39 -12.43 33.12
N LYS A 78 18.05 -12.54 32.97
CA LYS A 78 17.18 -13.45 33.76
C LYS A 78 15.81 -13.67 33.09
N TYR A 79 15.12 -14.75 33.43
CA TYR A 79 13.92 -15.27 32.75
C TYR A 79 12.63 -14.51 33.10
N HIS A 80 11.78 -14.20 32.11
CA HIS A 80 10.39 -13.79 32.34
C HIS A 80 9.47 -14.36 31.25
N GLY A 81 8.50 -15.19 31.64
CA GLY A 81 7.51 -15.73 30.72
C GLY A 81 6.49 -14.67 30.31
N ILE A 82 6.20 -14.54 29.01
CA ILE A 82 5.14 -13.67 28.51
C ILE A 82 3.80 -14.41 28.65
N TYR A 83 3.27 -14.47 29.85
CA TYR A 83 1.91 -14.92 30.06
C TYR A 83 0.96 -13.80 29.58
N ASN A 84 0.04 -14.12 28.67
CA ASN A 84 -1.05 -13.25 28.20
C ASN A 84 -0.76 -12.19 27.13
N ALA A 85 0.34 -12.27 26.35
CA ALA A 85 0.59 -11.32 25.24
C ALA A 85 -0.59 -11.20 24.25
N SER A 86 -1.23 -12.32 23.89
CA SER A 86 -2.39 -12.31 23.00
C SER A 86 -3.61 -11.62 23.61
N ARG A 87 -3.78 -11.70 24.94
CA ARG A 87 -4.86 -11.02 25.66
C ARG A 87 -4.61 -9.51 25.70
N LEU A 88 -3.39 -9.09 26.06
CA LEU A 88 -2.99 -7.68 26.07
C LEU A 88 -3.03 -7.05 24.67
N ALA A 89 -2.69 -7.82 23.62
CA ALA A 89 -2.81 -7.37 22.23
C ALA A 89 -4.27 -7.21 21.78
N LYS A 90 -5.20 -7.99 22.37
CA LYS A 90 -6.64 -7.87 22.12
C LYS A 90 -7.22 -6.68 22.87
N GLU A 91 -6.87 -6.50 24.14
CA GLU A 91 -7.25 -5.34 24.95
C GLU A 91 -6.73 -4.02 24.32
N GLY A 92 -5.49 -4.01 23.83
CA GLY A 92 -4.95 -2.86 23.09
C GLY A 92 -5.57 -2.64 21.71
N ALA A 93 -6.19 -3.66 21.10
CA ALA A 93 -6.95 -3.51 19.86
C ALA A 93 -8.35 -2.93 20.06
N GLU A 94 -8.91 -3.11 21.26
CA GLU A 94 -10.21 -2.60 21.70
C GLU A 94 -10.11 -1.19 22.32
N HIS A 95 -8.88 -0.71 22.59
CA HIS A 95 -8.63 0.63 23.11
C HIS A 95 -8.80 1.70 22.00
N ASN A 96 -9.69 2.68 22.24
CA ASN A 96 -10.08 3.69 21.24
C ASN A 96 -9.05 4.83 21.06
N GLN A 97 -8.04 4.94 21.93
CA GLN A 97 -6.95 5.89 21.76
C GLN A 97 -5.80 5.26 20.97
N ASP A 98 -5.44 5.91 19.85
CA ASP A 98 -4.21 5.61 19.10
C ASP A 98 -3.00 5.98 19.98
N ASP A 99 -2.39 5.01 20.64
CA ASP A 99 -1.15 5.21 21.38
C ASP A 99 -0.04 5.66 20.41
N MET A 100 0.56 6.81 20.68
CA MET A 100 1.71 7.29 19.91
C MET A 100 2.92 6.39 20.20
N ILE A 101 3.20 5.48 19.26
CA ILE A 101 4.37 4.61 19.35
C ILE A 101 5.62 5.43 19.02
N ASP A 102 6.51 5.56 20.00
CA ASP A 102 7.85 6.07 19.74
C ASP A 102 8.60 5.10 18.81
N LEU A 103 8.96 5.64 17.64
CA LEU A 103 9.71 4.95 16.59
C LEU A 103 11.15 5.45 16.48
N GLU A 104 11.61 6.27 17.42
CA GLU A 104 12.99 6.68 17.48
C GLU A 104 13.91 5.52 17.88
N VAL A 105 15.05 5.45 17.21
CA VAL A 105 16.08 4.45 17.42
C VAL A 105 17.33 5.18 17.83
N ASP A 106 17.97 4.74 18.92
CA ASP A 106 19.28 5.26 19.35
C ASP A 106 20.20 5.34 18.13
N PRO A 107 20.76 6.53 17.80
CA PRO A 107 21.66 6.71 16.67
C PRO A 107 22.80 5.69 16.63
N LYS A 108 23.29 5.20 17.78
CA LYS A 108 24.35 4.19 17.86
C LYS A 108 23.92 2.81 17.38
N LEU A 109 22.63 2.50 17.47
CA LEU A 109 22.03 1.23 17.05
C LEU A 109 21.38 1.31 15.67
N LYS A 110 21.33 2.51 15.09
CA LYS A 110 20.72 2.76 13.79
C LYS A 110 21.63 2.28 12.66
N ILE A 111 21.14 1.30 11.90
CA ILE A 111 21.82 0.82 10.69
C ILE A 111 21.64 1.85 9.57
N THR A 112 22.74 2.48 9.18
CA THR A 112 22.77 3.56 8.18
C THR A 112 22.95 3.06 6.74
N SER A 113 23.66 1.95 6.52
CA SER A 113 23.97 1.43 5.19
C SER A 113 23.57 -0.04 5.02
N ALA A 114 23.38 -0.45 3.76
CA ALA A 114 23.33 -1.84 3.38
C ALA A 114 24.75 -2.28 2.98
N SER A 115 25.11 -3.53 3.30
CA SER A 115 26.39 -4.14 2.92
C SER A 115 26.45 -4.30 1.40
N LEU A 116 27.43 -3.66 0.78
CA LEU A 116 27.62 -3.70 -0.68
C LEU A 116 27.93 -5.13 -1.17
N SER A 117 28.71 -5.90 -0.40
CA SER A 117 29.08 -7.28 -0.74
C SER A 117 27.91 -8.27 -0.67
N LYS A 118 26.78 -7.88 -0.06
CA LYS A 118 25.58 -8.72 0.10
C LYS A 118 24.38 -8.19 -0.68
N LEU A 119 24.49 -7.01 -1.30
CA LEU A 119 23.39 -6.35 -2.01
C LEU A 119 23.28 -6.89 -3.44
N MET A 120 22.11 -7.41 -3.79
CA MET A 120 21.81 -7.80 -5.18
C MET A 120 21.26 -6.60 -5.96
N GLN A 121 21.47 -6.57 -7.28
CA GLN A 121 20.92 -5.54 -8.17
C GLN A 121 19.40 -5.40 -8.03
N SER A 122 18.66 -6.52 -7.94
CA SER A 122 17.21 -6.51 -7.74
C SER A 122 16.78 -5.83 -6.43
N GLN A 123 17.61 -5.91 -5.39
CA GLN A 123 17.38 -5.27 -4.09
C GLN A 123 17.76 -3.80 -4.13
N ALA A 124 18.88 -3.44 -4.78
CA ALA A 124 19.25 -2.06 -5.03
C ALA A 124 18.15 -1.33 -5.82
N TYR A 125 17.60 -1.97 -6.84
CA TYR A 125 16.50 -1.45 -7.63
C TYR A 125 15.22 -1.27 -6.80
N LYS A 126 14.86 -2.24 -5.95
CA LYS A 126 13.75 -2.09 -4.99
C LYS A 126 13.97 -0.93 -4.03
N ALA A 127 15.17 -0.76 -3.48
CA ALA A 127 15.49 0.36 -2.59
C ALA A 127 15.38 1.71 -3.31
N PHE A 128 15.82 1.78 -4.57
CA PHE A 128 15.68 2.95 -5.41
C PHE A 128 14.20 3.27 -5.67
N GLN A 129 13.40 2.27 -6.04
CA GLN A 129 11.95 2.44 -6.20
C GLN A 129 11.27 2.90 -4.91
N GLU A 130 11.59 2.31 -3.75
CA GLU A 130 11.04 2.74 -2.47
C GLU A 130 11.34 4.21 -2.17
N ARG A 131 12.54 4.69 -2.49
CA ARG A 131 12.91 6.10 -2.33
C ARG A 131 12.19 6.99 -3.34
N LYS A 132 12.12 6.57 -4.60
CA LYS A 132 11.42 7.30 -5.65
C LYS A 132 9.94 7.44 -5.30
N ASN A 133 9.29 6.33 -4.91
CA ASN A 133 7.87 6.28 -4.58
C ASN A 133 7.53 7.02 -3.28
N GLN A 134 8.46 7.16 -2.33
CA GLN A 134 8.24 8.00 -1.13
C GLN A 134 8.01 9.48 -1.47
N ASN A 135 8.56 9.94 -2.59
CA ASN A 135 8.53 11.34 -2.99
C ASN A 135 7.64 11.58 -4.22
N LEU A 136 7.07 10.54 -4.81
CA LEU A 136 6.18 10.68 -5.95
C LEU A 136 4.74 10.82 -5.44
N PRO A 137 4.12 12.01 -5.56
CA PRO A 137 2.68 12.08 -5.39
C PRO A 137 2.04 11.17 -6.44
N LEU A 138 1.04 10.40 -6.03
CA LEU A 138 0.10 9.81 -6.99
C LEU A 138 -0.40 10.95 -7.89
N SER A 139 -0.40 10.74 -9.20
CA SER A 139 -0.87 11.73 -10.17
C SER A 139 -2.23 12.27 -9.71
N ALA A 140 -2.38 13.60 -9.69
CA ALA A 140 -3.61 14.25 -9.26
C ALA A 140 -4.84 13.64 -9.96
N LYS A 141 -4.73 13.36 -11.26
CA LYS A 141 -5.81 12.73 -12.04
C LYS A 141 -6.08 11.28 -11.63
N THR A 142 -5.05 10.49 -11.32
CA THR A 142 -5.26 9.12 -10.80
C THR A 142 -5.99 9.15 -9.46
N ASN A 143 -5.64 10.08 -8.57
CA ASN A 143 -6.35 10.24 -7.30
C ASN A 143 -7.81 10.67 -7.50
N THR A 144 -8.07 11.59 -8.44
CA THR A 144 -9.45 11.99 -8.79
C THR A 144 -10.24 10.80 -9.30
N ASN A 145 -9.71 10.04 -10.27
CA ASN A 145 -10.39 8.88 -10.83
C ASN A 145 -10.63 7.78 -9.76
N MET A 146 -9.67 7.56 -8.86
CA MET A 146 -9.86 6.65 -7.72
C MET A 146 -11.00 7.10 -6.80
N LYS A 147 -11.11 8.41 -6.52
CA LYS A 147 -12.20 8.95 -5.69
C LYS A 147 -13.56 8.78 -6.36
N LEU A 148 -13.65 9.11 -7.65
CA LEU A 148 -14.87 8.93 -8.44
C LEU A 148 -15.31 7.46 -8.45
N ALA A 149 -14.37 6.53 -8.67
CA ALA A 149 -14.67 5.10 -8.61
C ALA A 149 -15.11 4.65 -7.22
N SER A 150 -14.47 5.12 -6.14
CA SER A 150 -14.91 4.84 -4.77
C SER A 150 -16.30 5.42 -4.47
N GLN A 151 -16.61 6.61 -4.97
CA GLN A 151 -17.93 7.24 -4.83
C GLN A 151 -19.00 6.43 -5.55
N GLY A 152 -18.76 6.04 -6.81
CA GLY A 152 -19.67 5.19 -7.55
C GLY A 152 -19.95 3.86 -6.82
N VAL A 153 -18.92 3.18 -6.31
CA VAL A 153 -19.15 1.95 -5.53
C VAL A 153 -20.01 2.20 -4.28
N ASN A 154 -19.81 3.33 -3.60
CA ASN A 154 -20.62 3.67 -2.45
C ASN A 154 -22.06 4.02 -2.82
N GLU A 155 -22.29 4.71 -3.94
CA GLU A 155 -23.62 5.07 -4.42
C GLU A 155 -24.43 3.83 -4.83
N TYR A 156 -23.83 2.88 -5.54
CA TYR A 156 -24.52 1.70 -6.03
C TYR A 156 -24.62 0.57 -5.01
N PHE A 157 -23.59 0.37 -4.18
CA PHE A 157 -23.50 -0.77 -3.26
C PHE A 157 -23.54 -0.39 -1.78
N SER A 158 -23.63 0.90 -1.43
CA SER A 158 -23.53 1.39 -0.05
C SER A 158 -22.28 0.88 0.70
N MET A 159 -21.19 0.64 -0.05
CA MET A 159 -19.96 0.05 0.45
C MET A 159 -18.80 1.04 0.35
N GLN A 160 -18.11 1.27 1.47
CA GLN A 160 -16.84 2.00 1.45
C GLN A 160 -15.70 1.10 0.98
N THR A 161 -15.07 1.49 -0.12
CA THR A 161 -13.91 0.80 -0.68
C THR A 161 -12.61 1.52 -0.36
N THR A 162 -11.55 0.76 -0.11
CA THR A 162 -10.19 1.31 -0.01
C THR A 162 -9.54 1.35 -1.39
N SER A 163 -8.59 2.26 -1.60
CA SER A 163 -7.82 2.33 -2.86
C SER A 163 -7.13 1.00 -3.19
N THR A 164 -6.67 0.27 -2.17
CA THR A 164 -6.05 -1.05 -2.37
C THR A 164 -7.05 -2.12 -2.80
N ALA A 165 -8.29 -2.07 -2.32
CA ALA A 165 -9.35 -2.96 -2.75
C ALA A 165 -9.75 -2.68 -4.22
N LEU A 166 -9.87 -1.41 -4.60
CA LEU A 166 -10.13 -1.01 -5.99
C LEU A 166 -9.04 -1.48 -6.95
N TRP A 167 -7.76 -1.30 -6.60
CA TRP A 167 -6.67 -1.80 -7.45
C TRP A 167 -6.67 -3.32 -7.58
N LYS A 168 -7.03 -4.03 -6.50
CA LYS A 168 -7.15 -5.49 -6.54
C LYS A 168 -8.32 -5.95 -7.40
N SER A 169 -9.45 -5.25 -7.38
CA SER A 169 -10.60 -5.61 -8.20
C SER A 169 -10.32 -5.41 -9.69
N ILE A 170 -9.69 -4.30 -10.08
CA ILE A 170 -9.26 -4.05 -11.47
C ILE A 170 -8.29 -5.14 -11.96
N CYS A 171 -7.44 -5.67 -11.09
CA CYS A 171 -6.45 -6.68 -11.43
C CYS A 171 -6.94 -8.13 -11.19
N HIS A 172 -8.24 -8.35 -10.94
CA HIS A 172 -8.76 -9.66 -10.55
C HIS A 172 -8.60 -10.70 -11.65
N LYS A 173 -8.31 -11.95 -11.27
CA LYS A 173 -7.98 -13.03 -12.21
C LYS A 173 -9.14 -13.42 -13.16
N ASP A 174 -10.36 -13.09 -12.78
CA ASP A 174 -11.58 -13.42 -13.55
C ASP A 174 -11.87 -12.40 -14.66
N ILE A 175 -11.21 -11.24 -14.64
CA ILE A 175 -11.29 -10.25 -15.71
C ILE A 175 -10.23 -10.61 -16.75
N ASP A 176 -10.52 -10.55 -18.05
CA ASP A 176 -9.49 -10.83 -19.06
C ASP A 176 -8.38 -9.75 -19.06
N LEU A 177 -7.21 -10.09 -19.61
CA LEU A 177 -6.04 -9.21 -19.57
C LEU A 177 -6.28 -7.86 -20.26
N ASN A 178 -7.03 -7.84 -21.37
CA ASN A 178 -7.27 -6.61 -22.13
C ASN A 178 -8.18 -5.68 -21.34
N THR A 179 -9.22 -6.20 -20.68
CA THR A 179 -10.10 -5.41 -19.81
C THR A 179 -9.34 -4.88 -18.59
N ARG A 180 -8.47 -5.68 -17.95
CA ARG A 180 -7.63 -5.17 -16.84
C ARG A 180 -6.74 -4.02 -17.30
N TYR A 181 -6.11 -4.18 -18.48
CA TYR A 181 -5.27 -3.13 -19.05
C TYR A 181 -6.07 -1.87 -19.35
N PHE A 182 -7.26 -2.01 -19.93
CA PHE A 182 -8.16 -0.91 -20.20
C PHE A 182 -8.52 -0.15 -18.91
N LEU A 183 -9.01 -0.84 -17.89
CA LEU A 183 -9.37 -0.26 -16.60
C LEU A 183 -8.18 0.42 -15.92
N TRP A 184 -7.00 -0.20 -15.96
CA TRP A 184 -5.77 0.37 -15.43
C TRP A 184 -5.40 1.67 -16.14
N MET A 185 -5.42 1.68 -17.48
CA MET A 185 -5.13 2.86 -18.30
C MET A 185 -6.14 3.99 -18.06
N THR A 186 -7.43 3.66 -17.93
CA THR A 186 -8.51 4.61 -17.60
C THR A 186 -8.29 5.23 -16.23
N MET A 187 -8.03 4.40 -15.20
CA MET A 187 -7.79 4.86 -13.84
C MET A 187 -6.56 5.77 -13.74
N HIS A 188 -5.51 5.47 -14.51
CA HIS A 188 -4.32 6.31 -14.57
C HIS A 188 -4.46 7.55 -15.47
N ASN A 189 -5.58 7.71 -16.18
CA ASN A 189 -5.74 8.66 -17.27
C ASN A 189 -4.53 8.57 -18.21
N ALA A 190 -4.19 7.37 -18.69
CA ALA A 190 -3.01 7.10 -19.49
C ALA A 190 -3.27 7.23 -20.99
N TYR A 191 -4.52 7.07 -21.45
CA TYR A 191 -4.90 7.26 -22.85
C TYR A 191 -4.62 8.67 -23.35
N ARG A 192 -4.25 8.79 -24.62
CA ARG A 192 -3.94 10.06 -25.26
C ARG A 192 -5.21 10.64 -25.89
N ILE A 193 -6.02 11.29 -25.07
CA ILE A 193 -7.32 11.86 -25.45
C ILE A 193 -7.55 13.22 -24.76
N GLY A 194 -8.56 13.95 -25.22
CA GLY A 194 -9.03 15.20 -24.62
C GLY A 194 -7.93 16.25 -24.43
N GLU A 195 -7.84 16.77 -23.21
CA GLU A 195 -6.92 17.84 -22.77
C GLU A 195 -5.43 17.60 -23.05
N LYS A 196 -5.03 16.40 -23.45
CA LYS A 196 -3.65 16.09 -23.81
C LYS A 196 -3.28 16.54 -25.22
N TRP A 197 -4.25 16.64 -26.13
CA TRP A 197 -4.01 16.99 -27.54
C TRP A 197 -3.64 18.46 -27.78
N PRO A 198 -4.20 19.47 -27.07
CA PRO A 198 -3.84 20.87 -27.26
C PRO A 198 -2.37 21.19 -26.95
N ASN A 199 -1.72 20.38 -26.12
CA ASN A 199 -0.30 20.51 -25.79
C ASN A 199 0.65 19.97 -26.89
N PHE A 200 0.10 19.56 -28.04
CA PHE A 200 0.85 18.97 -29.14
C PHE A 200 0.87 19.88 -30.38
N ILE A 201 1.40 19.42 -31.51
CA ILE A 201 1.45 20.25 -32.73
C ILE A 201 0.03 20.57 -33.25
N PRO A 202 -0.21 21.77 -33.83
CA PRO A 202 -1.55 22.31 -34.09
C PRO A 202 -2.49 21.40 -34.89
N GLN A 203 -1.96 20.63 -35.85
CA GLN A 203 -2.73 19.71 -36.69
C GLN A 203 -3.47 18.61 -35.91
N TYR A 204 -3.12 18.38 -34.64
CA TYR A 204 -3.76 17.38 -33.79
C TYR A 204 -4.69 17.98 -32.73
N HIS A 205 -4.82 19.30 -32.64
CA HIS A 205 -5.65 19.96 -31.62
C HIS A 205 -7.12 19.59 -31.74
N SER A 206 -7.62 19.38 -32.96
CA SER A 206 -9.00 18.95 -33.22
C SER A 206 -9.34 17.61 -32.56
N ARG A 207 -8.35 16.73 -32.34
CA ARG A 207 -8.54 15.43 -31.66
C ARG A 207 -8.82 15.56 -30.16
N ALA A 208 -8.72 16.76 -29.60
CA ALA A 208 -9.11 17.00 -28.22
C ALA A 208 -10.64 16.98 -28.05
N TYR A 209 -11.39 17.13 -29.14
CA TYR A 209 -12.81 17.43 -29.12
C TYR A 209 -13.62 16.42 -29.92
N CYS A 210 -14.79 16.07 -29.41
CA CYS A 210 -15.73 15.21 -30.11
C CYS A 210 -16.47 16.00 -31.19
N ALA A 211 -16.37 15.56 -32.44
CA ALA A 211 -17.05 16.19 -33.57
C ALA A 211 -18.58 16.00 -33.55
N HIS A 212 -19.07 15.01 -32.80
CA HIS A 212 -20.49 14.67 -32.74
C HIS A 212 -21.22 15.31 -31.54
N CYS A 213 -20.48 15.85 -30.57
CA CYS A 213 -21.02 16.37 -29.31
C CYS A 213 -20.70 17.86 -29.11
N ASN A 214 -20.99 18.70 -30.12
CA ASN A 214 -20.81 20.15 -30.05
C ASN A 214 -19.40 20.58 -29.61
N ASN A 215 -18.36 19.86 -30.07
CA ASN A 215 -16.96 20.09 -29.69
C ASN A 215 -16.70 20.01 -28.17
N SER A 216 -17.43 19.15 -27.44
CA SER A 216 -17.08 18.78 -26.08
C SER A 216 -15.69 18.15 -26.01
N ILE A 217 -15.01 18.26 -24.87
CA ILE A 217 -13.69 17.64 -24.67
C ILE A 217 -13.86 16.11 -24.66
N GLU A 218 -13.13 15.43 -25.53
CA GLU A 218 -13.19 13.98 -25.69
C GLU A 218 -12.33 13.27 -24.62
N ASN A 219 -12.80 13.24 -23.38
CA ASN A 219 -12.15 12.54 -22.26
C ASN A 219 -12.81 11.15 -22.02
N MET A 220 -12.28 10.33 -21.09
CA MET A 220 -12.81 8.97 -20.87
C MET A 220 -14.26 8.97 -20.36
N GLU A 221 -14.65 9.97 -19.57
CA GLU A 221 -16.02 10.12 -19.09
C GLU A 221 -16.95 10.40 -20.27
N HIS A 222 -16.63 11.39 -21.09
CA HIS A 222 -17.37 11.69 -22.30
C HIS A 222 -17.54 10.47 -23.21
N ILE A 223 -16.43 9.78 -23.53
CA ILE A 223 -16.44 8.60 -24.43
C ILE A 223 -17.34 7.48 -23.89
N LEU A 224 -17.29 7.21 -22.59
CA LEU A 224 -17.94 6.04 -21.99
C LEU A 224 -19.37 6.30 -21.51
N THR A 225 -19.71 7.53 -21.11
CA THR A 225 -20.98 7.83 -20.43
C THR A 225 -21.82 8.90 -21.10
N GLU A 226 -21.27 9.80 -21.92
CA GLU A 226 -21.99 10.97 -22.42
C GLU A 226 -22.08 11.10 -23.95
N CYS A 227 -21.22 10.41 -24.69
CA CYS A 227 -21.09 10.58 -26.13
C CYS A 227 -22.34 10.11 -26.88
N SER A 228 -22.87 10.93 -27.80
CA SER A 228 -24.05 10.63 -28.61
C SER A 228 -23.78 9.73 -29.83
N THR A 229 -22.52 9.36 -30.04
CA THR A 229 -22.11 8.48 -31.15
C THR A 229 -22.70 7.07 -30.93
N PRO A 230 -23.16 6.36 -31.98
CA PRO A 230 -23.93 5.11 -31.84
C PRO A 230 -23.21 3.99 -31.08
N GLY A 231 -21.88 3.97 -31.05
CA GLY A 231 -21.11 2.89 -30.42
C GLY A 231 -21.44 2.63 -28.95
N GLN A 232 -21.72 3.66 -28.16
CA GLN A 232 -22.10 3.48 -26.75
C GLN A 232 -23.45 2.74 -26.65
N ASN A 233 -24.45 3.18 -27.44
CA ASN A 233 -25.78 2.59 -27.45
C ASN A 233 -25.73 1.14 -27.93
N GLU A 234 -24.99 0.85 -29.00
CA GLU A 234 -24.83 -0.51 -29.52
C GLU A 234 -24.25 -1.47 -28.47
N VAL A 235 -23.20 -1.05 -27.75
CA VAL A 235 -22.59 -1.86 -26.69
C VAL A 235 -23.58 -2.14 -25.54
N TRP A 236 -24.36 -1.14 -25.14
CA TRP A 236 -25.39 -1.32 -24.10
C TRP A 236 -26.52 -2.24 -24.55
N GLU A 237 -26.98 -2.12 -25.79
CA GLU A 237 -27.99 -3.01 -26.36
C GLU A 237 -27.49 -4.46 -26.42
N PHE A 238 -26.24 -4.69 -26.87
CA PHE A 238 -25.64 -6.03 -26.82
C PHE A 238 -25.53 -6.57 -25.40
N THR A 239 -25.19 -5.71 -24.43
CA THR A 239 -25.07 -6.11 -23.02
C THR A 239 -26.42 -6.51 -22.44
N LYS A 240 -27.50 -5.75 -22.71
CA LYS A 240 -28.86 -6.10 -22.28
C LYS A 240 -29.30 -7.44 -22.87
N ASN A 241 -29.13 -7.61 -24.18
CA ASN A 241 -29.49 -8.85 -24.88
C ASN A 241 -28.75 -10.08 -24.34
N LEU A 242 -27.53 -9.91 -23.81
CA LEU A 242 -26.75 -11.00 -23.20
C LEU A 242 -27.19 -11.30 -21.76
N LEU A 243 -27.68 -10.32 -21.01
CA LEU A 243 -28.14 -10.48 -19.62
C LEU A 243 -29.61 -10.93 -19.51
N GLU A 244 -30.42 -10.67 -20.54
CA GLU A 244 -31.82 -11.10 -20.62
C GLU A 244 -31.99 -12.54 -21.16
N GLN A 245 -30.88 -13.20 -21.53
CA GLN A 245 -30.82 -14.64 -21.86
C GLN A 245 -30.71 -15.51 -20.61
#